data_AF-A0A927U1C2-F1
#
_entry.id   AF-A0A927U1C2-F1
#
_cell.length_a   1.000
_cell.length_b   1.000
_cell.length_c   1.000
_cell.angle_alpha   90.00
_cell.angle_beta   90.00
_cell.angle_gamma   90.00
#
_symmetry.space_group_name_H-M   'P 1'
#
loop_
_entity.id
_entity.type
_entity.pdbx_description
1 polymer ?
#
loop_
_entity_poly.entity_id
_entity_poly.type
_entity_poly.pdbx_seq_one_letter_code
_entity_poly.pdbx_strand_id
1 'polypeptide(L)'
;MVSEFLKERLQLHVKHLDDLYLEQKNINIDIDETRRFITILEKEADRSTSSFSPYILEEKDKDKIIELRSKLHALQEQIINISNQIDEENLIVNQYKSVIIEAEDLEKGK
;
A
#
# COMPACT_ATOMS: atom_id res chain seq x y z
N MET A 1 -23.01 20.66 20.54
CA MET A 1 -21.63 21.20 20.75
C MET A 1 -20.61 20.06 20.82
N VAL A 2 -20.93 18.98 21.54
CA VAL A 2 -20.05 17.80 21.63
C VAL A 2 -20.07 17.01 20.31
N SER A 3 -21.25 16.90 19.70
CA SER A 3 -21.47 16.31 18.37
C SER A 3 -20.58 16.94 17.28
N GLU A 4 -20.53 18.27 17.22
CA GLU A 4 -19.70 18.99 16.24
C GLU A 4 -18.20 18.76 16.45
N PHE A 5 -17.71 18.78 17.70
CA PHE A 5 -16.30 18.44 17.99
C PHE A 5 -15.95 17.01 17.54
N LEU A 6 -16.84 16.04 17.78
CA LEU A 6 -16.63 14.66 17.36
C LEU A 6 -16.63 14.51 15.83
N LYS A 7 -17.49 15.28 15.13
CA LYS A 7 -17.51 15.32 13.65
C LYS A 7 -16.21 15.88 13.08
N GLU A 8 -15.69 16.97 13.65
CA GLU A 8 -14.39 17.52 13.25
C GLU A 8 -13.25 16.51 13.44
N ARG A 9 -13.25 15.78 14.56
CA ARG A 9 -12.28 14.71 14.80
C ARG A 9 -12.44 13.55 13.83
N LEU A 10 -13.67 13.12 13.55
CA LEU A 10 -13.96 12.09 12.55
C LEU A 10 -13.42 12.49 11.16
N GLN A 11 -13.53 13.76 10.76
CA GLN A 11 -13.00 14.24 9.47
C GLN A 11 -11.48 14.09 9.37
N LEU A 12 -10.74 14.28 10.46
CA LEU A 12 -9.30 14.06 10.47
C LEU A 12 -8.96 12.58 10.21
N HIS A 13 -9.68 11.66 10.85
CA HIS A 13 -9.49 10.22 10.66
C HIS A 13 -9.89 9.75 9.25
N VAL A 14 -10.99 10.30 8.70
CA VAL A 14 -11.39 10.01 7.31
C VAL A 14 -10.31 10.51 6.33
N LYS A 15 -9.76 11.70 6.55
CA LYS A 15 -8.67 12.21 5.70
C LYS A 15 -7.42 11.32 5.80
N HIS A 16 -7.05 10.92 7.02
CA HIS A 16 -5.90 10.03 7.21
C HIS A 16 -6.10 8.68 6.51
N LEU A 17 -7.31 8.13 6.54
CA LEU A 17 -7.70 6.93 5.80
C LEU A 17 -7.53 7.11 4.27
N ASP A 18 -7.95 8.25 3.73
CA ASP A 18 -7.75 8.59 2.31
C ASP A 18 -6.26 8.65 1.95
N ASP A 19 -5.44 9.26 2.82
CA ASP A 19 -3.98 9.34 2.64
C ASP A 19 -3.34 7.93 2.65
N LEU A 20 -3.76 7.05 3.57
CA LEU A 20 -3.30 5.65 3.63
C LEU A 20 -3.69 4.84 2.39
N TYR A 21 -4.92 4.99 1.86
CA TYR A 21 -5.32 4.33 0.63
C TYR A 21 -4.52 4.82 -0.58
N LEU A 22 -4.19 6.12 -0.63
CA LEU A 22 -3.34 6.66 -1.68
C LEU A 22 -1.92 6.09 -1.61
N GLU A 23 -1.34 5.98 -0.41
CA GLU A 23 -0.03 5.36 -0.21
C GLU A 23 -0.05 3.89 -0.63
N GLN A 24 -1.05 3.11 -0.20
CA GLN A 24 -1.22 1.72 -0.60
C GLN A 24 -1.29 1.58 -2.13
N LYS A 25 -2.01 2.48 -2.80
CA LYS A 25 -2.08 2.50 -4.27
C LYS A 25 -0.72 2.76 -4.91
N ASN A 26 0.04 3.73 -4.40
CA ASN A 26 1.37 4.05 -4.94
C ASN A 26 2.34 2.87 -4.79
N ILE A 27 2.33 2.20 -3.64
CA ILE A 27 3.19 1.02 -3.42
C ILE A 27 2.80 -0.13 -4.35
N ASN A 28 1.50 -0.33 -4.61
CA ASN A 28 1.06 -1.35 -5.57
C ASN A 28 1.59 -1.06 -6.99
N ILE A 29 1.64 0.21 -7.41
CA ILE A 29 2.26 0.59 -8.68
C ILE A 29 3.75 0.21 -8.68
N ASP A 30 4.49 0.55 -7.62
CA ASP A 30 5.92 0.21 -7.50
C ASP A 30 6.17 -1.30 -7.51
N ILE A 31 5.27 -2.09 -6.91
CA ILE A 31 5.32 -3.56 -6.93
C ILE A 31 5.15 -4.08 -8.36
N ASP A 32 4.14 -3.60 -9.08
CA ASP A 32 3.85 -4.03 -10.44
C ASP A 32 4.97 -3.64 -11.42
N GLU A 33 5.55 -2.44 -11.26
CA GLU A 33 6.73 -2.02 -12.01
C GLU A 33 7.94 -2.90 -11.69
N THR A 34 8.20 -3.19 -10.41
CA THR A 34 9.32 -4.04 -9.99
C THR A 34 9.18 -5.46 -10.57
N ARG A 35 7.97 -6.03 -10.52
CA ARG A 35 7.67 -7.34 -11.14
C ARG A 35 7.89 -7.33 -12.65
N ARG A 36 7.47 -6.25 -13.32
CA ARG A 36 7.67 -6.07 -14.76
C ARG A 36 9.14 -6.02 -15.12
N PHE A 37 9.97 -5.30 -14.35
CA PHE A 37 11.41 -5.24 -14.57
C PHE A 37 12.09 -6.60 -14.37
N ILE A 38 11.75 -7.34 -13.30
CA ILE A 38 12.23 -8.71 -13.09
C ILE A 38 11.91 -9.58 -14.31
N THR A 39 10.66 -9.53 -14.79
CA THR A 39 10.20 -10.32 -15.94
C THR A 39 10.97 -9.98 -17.22
N ILE A 40 11.32 -8.71 -17.45
CA ILE A 40 12.09 -8.29 -18.62
C ILE A 40 13.50 -8.87 -18.54
N LEU A 41 14.18 -8.71 -17.40
CA LEU A 41 15.53 -9.22 -17.18
C LEU A 41 15.56 -10.75 -17.33
N GLU A 42 14.58 -11.47 -16.77
CA GLU A 42 14.44 -12.93 -16.91
C GLU A 42 14.14 -13.38 -18.35
N LYS A 43 13.45 -12.59 -19.17
CA LYS A 43 13.20 -12.93 -20.58
C LYS A 43 14.39 -12.65 -21.48
N GLU A 44 15.11 -11.57 -21.22
CA GLU A 44 16.34 -11.24 -21.94
C GLU A 44 17.44 -12.26 -21.62
N ALA A 45 17.45 -12.76 -20.38
CA ALA A 45 18.23 -13.91 -19.94
C ALA A 45 18.00 -15.16 -20.80
N ASP A 46 16.74 -15.58 -20.99
CA ASP A 46 16.40 -16.81 -21.71
C ASP A 46 16.69 -16.73 -23.23
N ARG A 47 16.57 -15.54 -23.83
CA ARG A 47 16.86 -15.31 -25.26
C ARG A 47 18.34 -15.45 -25.63
N SER A 48 19.24 -15.50 -24.65
CA SER A 48 20.68 -15.70 -24.88
C SER A 48 21.08 -17.15 -25.21
N THR A 49 20.17 -18.12 -25.09
CA THR A 49 20.47 -19.55 -25.21
C THR A 49 20.32 -20.15 -26.63
N SER A 50 19.76 -19.42 -27.59
CA SER A 50 19.74 -19.83 -29.00
C SER A 50 21.01 -19.37 -29.70
N SER A 51 21.88 -20.33 -30.04
CA SER A 51 23.10 -20.25 -30.87
C SER A 51 23.51 -18.84 -31.36
N PHE A 52 24.64 -18.33 -30.84
CA PHE A 52 25.31 -17.09 -31.26
C PHE A 52 24.64 -15.76 -30.83
N SER A 53 24.23 -15.63 -29.56
CA SER A 53 23.98 -14.31 -28.96
C SER A 53 25.20 -13.82 -28.16
N PRO A 54 25.72 -12.60 -28.37
CA PRO A 54 26.87 -12.06 -27.64
C PRO A 54 26.53 -11.63 -26.20
N TYR A 55 25.26 -11.76 -25.80
CA TYR A 55 24.78 -11.42 -24.46
C TYR A 55 24.61 -12.68 -23.63
N ILE A 56 25.73 -13.26 -23.18
CA ILE A 56 25.69 -14.15 -22.01
C ILE A 56 25.14 -13.30 -20.87
N LEU A 57 24.12 -13.78 -20.12
CA LEU A 57 23.74 -13.16 -18.84
C LEU A 57 24.99 -12.85 -18.04
N GLU A 58 25.31 -11.57 -17.92
CA GLU A 58 26.41 -11.16 -17.07
C GLU A 58 25.99 -11.45 -15.63
N GLU A 59 26.94 -11.87 -14.79
CA GLU A 59 26.71 -12.10 -13.35
C GLU A 59 25.98 -10.92 -12.68
N LYS A 60 26.21 -9.71 -13.21
CA LYS A 60 25.56 -8.45 -12.87
C LYS A 60 24.03 -8.43 -13.06
N ASP A 61 23.49 -9.09 -14.08
CA ASP A 61 22.03 -9.14 -14.32
C ASP A 61 21.34 -10.05 -13.30
N LYS A 62 22.03 -11.13 -12.87
CA LYS A 62 21.55 -12.00 -11.78
C LYS A 62 21.55 -11.28 -10.44
N ASP A 63 22.61 -10.53 -10.14
CA ASP A 63 22.68 -9.70 -8.94
C ASP A 63 21.56 -8.65 -8.93
N LYS A 64 21.26 -8.05 -10.09
CA LYS A 64 20.17 -7.08 -10.19
C LYS A 64 18.79 -7.70 -9.97
N ILE A 65 18.55 -8.91 -10.46
CA ILE A 65 17.31 -9.65 -10.18
C ILE A 65 17.16 -9.93 -8.68
N ILE A 66 18.25 -10.32 -8.00
CA ILE A 66 18.24 -10.55 -6.55
C ILE A 66 17.91 -9.25 -5.79
N GLU A 67 18.54 -8.14 -6.15
CA GLU A 67 18.27 -6.82 -5.57
C GLU A 67 16.79 -6.42 -5.75
N LEU A 68 16.24 -6.59 -6.96
CA LEU A 68 14.85 -6.28 -7.26
C LEU A 68 13.87 -7.18 -6.50
N ARG A 69 14.18 -8.46 -6.31
CA ARG A 69 13.38 -9.38 -5.49
C ARG A 69 13.40 -8.99 -4.01
N SER A 70 14.55 -8.54 -3.50
CA SER A 70 14.65 -8.00 -2.14
C SER A 70 13.81 -6.74 -1.97
N LYS A 71 13.89 -5.81 -2.94
CA LYS A 71 13.02 -4.62 -2.99
C LYS A 71 11.54 -5.00 -3.02
N LEU A 72 11.17 -5.97 -3.85
CA LEU A 72 9.79 -6.46 -3.96
C LEU A 72 9.27 -6.98 -2.62
N HIS A 73 10.08 -7.75 -1.90
CA HIS A 73 9.73 -8.24 -0.57
C HIS A 73 9.49 -7.10 0.42
N ALA A 74 10.39 -6.11 0.46
CA ALA A 74 10.24 -4.94 1.33
C ALA A 74 8.97 -4.13 1.01
N LEU A 75 8.64 -3.94 -0.27
CA LEU A 75 7.39 -3.29 -0.68
C LEU A 75 6.15 -4.09 -0.25
N GLN A 76 6.21 -5.43 -0.32
CA GLN A 76 5.11 -6.29 0.15
C GLN A 76 4.91 -6.20 1.66
N GLU A 77 5.98 -6.13 2.45
CA GLU A 77 5.89 -5.88 3.90
C GLU A 77 5.27 -4.51 4.20
N GLN A 78 5.61 -3.47 3.43
CA GLN A 78 4.99 -2.15 3.57
C GLN A 78 3.48 -2.18 3.30
N ILE A 79 3.01 -2.94 2.29
CA ILE A 79 1.57 -3.13 2.06
C ILE A 79 0.89 -3.79 3.25
N ILE A 80 1.49 -4.82 3.84
CA ILE A 80 0.92 -5.50 5.00
C ILE A 80 0.78 -4.50 6.15
N ASN A 81 1.82 -3.70 6.41
CA ASN A 81 1.78 -2.68 7.45
C ASN A 81 0.69 -1.62 7.21
N ILE A 82 0.60 -1.07 5.99
CA ILE A 82 -0.43 -0.08 5.65
C ILE A 82 -1.84 -0.67 5.73
N SER A 83 -2.02 -1.94 5.34
CA SER A 83 -3.32 -2.61 5.43
C SER A 83 -3.77 -2.74 6.88
N ASN A 84 -2.85 -3.07 7.80
CA ASN A 84 -3.14 -3.10 9.23
C ASN A 84 -3.52 -1.70 9.76
N GLN A 85 -2.81 -0.65 9.32
CA GLN A 85 -3.13 0.74 9.70
C GLN A 85 -4.51 1.17 9.17
N ILE A 86 -4.88 0.77 7.95
CA ILE A 86 -6.22 1.03 7.39
C ILE A 86 -7.29 0.33 8.21
N ASP A 87 -7.07 -0.92 8.64
CA ASP A 87 -8.03 -1.66 9.47
C ASP A 87 -8.20 -1.00 10.84
N GLU A 88 -7.11 -0.59 11.48
CA GLU A 88 -7.12 0.15 12.75
C GLU A 88 -7.86 1.50 12.61
N GLU A 89 -7.57 2.26 11.56
CA GLU A 89 -8.19 3.57 11.34
C GLU A 89 -9.68 3.43 11.00
N ASN A 90 -10.07 2.42 10.23
CA ASN A 90 -11.48 2.10 9.98
C ASN A 90 -12.25 1.78 11.28
N LEU A 91 -11.62 1.05 12.20
CA LEU A 91 -12.21 0.77 13.50
C LEU A 91 -12.47 2.08 14.27
N ILE A 92 -11.49 2.99 14.30
CA ILE A 92 -11.61 4.31 14.95
C ILE A 92 -12.73 5.13 14.30
N VAL A 93 -12.77 5.21 12.96
CA VAL A 93 -13.82 5.90 12.19
C VAL A 93 -15.21 5.38 12.57
N ASN A 94 -15.37 4.06 12.67
CA ASN A 94 -16.65 3.45 13.04
C ASN A 94 -17.06 3.75 14.49
N GLN A 95 -16.10 3.75 15.41
CA GLN A 95 -16.34 4.13 16.81
C GLN A 95 -16.82 5.59 16.91
N TYR A 96 -16.14 6.53 16.23
CA TYR A 96 -16.56 7.93 16.20
C TYR A 96 -17.96 8.09 15.61
N LYS A 97 -18.28 7.40 14.50
CA LYS A 97 -19.64 7.43 13.91
C LYS A 97 -20.71 6.99 14.92
N SER A 98 -20.46 5.92 15.68
CA SER A 98 -21.39 5.43 16.71
C SER A 98 -21.59 6.46 17.82
N VAL A 99 -20.50 7.00 18.37
CA VAL A 99 -20.55 7.96 19.49
C VAL A 99 -21.21 9.28 19.08
N ILE A 100 -21.03 9.71 17.83
CA ILE A 100 -21.72 10.90 17.30
C ILE A 100 -23.23 10.70 17.30
N ILE A 101 -23.72 9.53 16.85
CA ILE A 101 -25.16 9.23 16.84
C ILE A 101 -25.72 9.27 18.26
N GLU A 102 -25.07 8.59 19.21
CA GLU A 102 -25.47 8.58 20.61
C GLU A 102 -25.50 9.98 21.23
N ALA A 103 -24.48 10.81 20.95
CA ALA A 103 -24.40 12.18 21.43
C ALA A 103 -25.51 13.05 20.84
N GLU A 104 -25.82 12.89 19.55
CA GLU A 104 -26.91 13.63 18.90
C GLU A 104 -28.29 13.21 19.42
N ASP A 105 -28.52 11.92 19.67
CA ASP A 105 -29.79 11.43 20.21
C ASP A 105 -30.03 11.97 21.63
N LEU A 106 -28.98 12.06 22.45
CA LEU A 106 -29.03 12.70 23.76
C LEU A 106 -29.24 14.21 23.69
N GLU A 107 -28.68 14.89 22.68
CA GLU A 107 -28.92 16.32 22.43
C GLU A 107 -30.36 16.59 21.94
N LYS A 108 -30.97 15.69 21.15
CA LYS A 108 -32.35 15.79 20.63
C LYS A 108 -33.43 15.36 21.61
N GLY A 109 -33.11 14.49 22.57
CA GLY A 109 -34.02 14.02 23.62
C GLY A 109 -34.24 15.01 24.78
N LYS A 110 -33.67 16.22 24.68
CA LYS A 110 -33.87 17.36 25.60
C LYS A 110 -34.68 18.45 24.92
#